data_AF-X1VCB1-F1
#
_entry.id   AF-X1VCB1-F1
#
_cell.length_a   1.000
_cell.length_b   1.000
_cell.length_c   1.000
_cell.angle_alpha   90.00
_cell.angle_beta   90.00
_cell.angle_gamma   90.00
#
_symmetry.space_group_name_H-M   'P 1'
#
loop_
_entity.id
_entity.type
_entity.pdbx_description
1 polymer ?
#
loop_
_entity_poly.entity_id
_entity_poly.type
_entity_poly.pdbx_seq_one_letter_code
_entity_poly.pdbx_strand_id
1 'polypeptide(L)'
;MLMEVGFKDISIHPCPFEALFKETPELYLDKSYRDGNSTFFFLTPEEIEQGCERIKEDVSSGRAVEIVREFDRRAERADGRVSFIKAIKP
;
A
#
# COMPACT_ATOMS: atom_id res chain seq x y z
N MET A 1 -16.71 -10.89 -16.37
CA MET A 1 -17.36 -9.71 -15.75
C MET A 1 -18.24 -10.17 -14.58
N LEU A 2 -18.36 -9.44 -13.45
CA LEU A 2 -19.12 -9.92 -12.27
C LEU A 2 -20.58 -10.33 -12.58
N MET A 3 -21.22 -9.65 -13.53
CA MET A 3 -22.57 -10.02 -14.00
C MET A 3 -22.62 -11.39 -14.67
N GLU A 4 -21.57 -11.79 -15.39
CA GLU A 4 -21.49 -13.08 -16.12
C GLU A 4 -21.43 -14.28 -15.16
N VAL A 5 -21.07 -14.05 -13.89
CA VAL A 5 -21.03 -15.09 -12.85
C VAL A 5 -22.17 -14.94 -11.81
N GLY A 6 -23.21 -14.19 -12.16
CA GLY A 6 -24.49 -14.15 -11.44
C GLY A 6 -24.64 -13.09 -10.36
N PHE A 7 -23.70 -12.15 -10.21
CA PHE A 7 -23.87 -11.01 -9.29
C PHE A 7 -24.88 -9.99 -9.84
N LYS A 8 -25.70 -9.41 -8.95
CA LYS A 8 -26.69 -8.36 -9.20
C LYS A 8 -26.44 -7.15 -8.30
N ASP A 9 -27.16 -6.06 -8.54
CA ASP A 9 -27.12 -4.82 -7.75
C ASP A 9 -25.69 -4.28 -7.53
N ILE A 10 -24.93 -4.20 -8.63
CA ILE A 10 -23.52 -3.78 -8.61
C ILE A 10 -23.43 -2.26 -8.48
N SER A 11 -22.70 -1.78 -7.47
CA SER A 11 -22.37 -0.36 -7.25
C SER A 11 -20.88 -0.20 -6.96
N ILE A 12 -20.32 0.91 -7.42
CA ILE A 12 -18.89 1.25 -7.26
C ILE A 12 -18.81 2.48 -6.37
N HIS A 13 -18.04 2.39 -5.30
CA HIS A 13 -17.81 3.46 -4.34
C HIS A 13 -16.34 3.85 -4.35
N PRO A 14 -15.99 5.12 -4.56
CA PRO A 14 -14.61 5.56 -4.43
C PRO A 14 -14.14 5.36 -2.99
N CYS A 15 -12.92 4.85 -2.84
CA CYS A 15 -12.25 4.76 -1.55
C CYS A 15 -11.14 5.82 -1.52
N PRO A 16 -11.21 6.80 -0.60
CA PRO A 16 -10.11 7.74 -0.43
C PRO A 16 -8.86 6.97 -0.03
N PHE A 17 -7.75 7.25 -0.70
CA PHE A 17 -6.47 6.59 -0.41
C PHE A 17 -6.03 6.84 1.04
N GLU A 18 -6.34 8.02 1.60
CA GLU A 18 -6.02 8.35 3.00
C GLU A 18 -6.79 7.49 4.02
N ALA A 19 -7.90 6.86 3.60
CA ALA A 19 -8.70 5.98 4.45
C ALA A 19 -8.17 4.54 4.50
N LEU A 20 -7.26 4.16 3.58
CA LEU A 20 -6.83 2.78 3.44
C LEU A 20 -5.66 2.45 4.36
N PHE A 21 -4.59 3.26 4.41
CA PHE A 21 -3.45 2.96 5.28
C PHE A 21 -2.64 4.23 5.62
N LYS A 22 -2.35 4.43 6.91
CA LYS A 22 -1.26 5.31 7.36
C LYS A 22 -0.04 4.46 7.62
N GLU A 23 0.74 4.22 6.59
CA GLU A 23 2.00 3.49 6.73
C GLU A 23 3.12 4.45 7.15
N THR A 24 4.05 3.96 7.98
CA THR A 24 5.30 4.66 8.25
C THR A 24 6.46 3.81 7.77
N PRO A 25 7.60 4.41 7.37
CA PRO A 25 8.78 3.66 6.94
C PRO A 25 9.22 2.58 7.94
N GLU A 26 9.07 2.84 9.24
CA GLU A 26 9.46 1.93 10.32
C GLU A 26 8.62 0.64 10.37
N LEU A 27 7.36 0.66 9.92
CA LEU A 27 6.53 -0.56 9.86
C LEU A 27 7.17 -1.62 8.97
N TYR A 28 7.83 -1.19 7.90
CA TYR A 28 8.51 -2.07 6.98
C TYR A 28 9.78 -2.72 7.56
N LEU A 29 10.23 -2.31 8.75
CA LEU A 29 11.31 -2.99 9.48
C LEU A 29 10.81 -4.21 10.27
N ASP A 30 9.50 -4.30 10.54
CA ASP A 30 8.89 -5.47 11.17
C ASP A 30 8.75 -6.63 10.16
N LYS A 31 9.30 -7.79 10.51
CA LYS A 31 9.19 -8.99 9.68
C LYS A 31 7.72 -9.45 9.55
N SER A 32 6.94 -9.39 10.62
CA SER A 32 5.54 -9.83 10.59
C SER A 32 4.69 -8.94 9.67
N TYR A 33 5.01 -7.65 9.59
CA TYR A 33 4.40 -6.74 8.63
C TYR A 33 4.72 -7.15 7.19
N ARG A 34 6.01 -7.38 6.89
CA ARG A 34 6.46 -7.82 5.56
C ARG A 34 5.87 -9.16 5.15
N ASP A 35 5.82 -10.12 6.06
CA ASP A 35 5.24 -11.45 5.80
C ASP A 35 3.73 -11.36 5.47
N GLY A 36 3.03 -10.34 5.99
CA GLY A 36 1.62 -10.06 5.69
C GLY A 36 1.37 -9.30 4.39
N ASN A 37 2.42 -8.80 3.73
CA ASN A 37 2.32 -8.00 2.51
C ASN A 37 2.90 -8.78 1.32
N SER A 38 2.01 -9.24 0.44
CA SER A 38 2.37 -10.08 -0.71
C SER A 38 3.36 -9.42 -1.68
N THR A 39 3.55 -8.10 -1.62
CA THR A 39 4.55 -7.41 -2.45
C THR A 39 5.97 -7.87 -2.12
N PHE A 40 6.25 -8.19 -0.86
CA PHE A 40 7.56 -8.69 -0.43
C PHE A 40 7.85 -10.12 -0.89
N PHE A 41 6.83 -10.88 -1.31
CA PHE A 41 7.00 -12.24 -1.82
C PHE A 41 7.89 -12.29 -3.08
N PHE A 42 7.91 -11.20 -3.86
CA PHE A 42 8.69 -11.13 -5.09
C PHE A 42 10.14 -10.67 -4.88
N LEU A 43 10.52 -10.34 -3.65
CA LEU A 43 11.86 -9.86 -3.32
C LEU A 43 12.72 -10.99 -2.77
N THR A 44 13.99 -10.98 -3.15
CA THR A 44 14.99 -11.86 -2.56
C THR A 44 15.30 -11.42 -1.12
N PRO A 45 15.81 -12.34 -0.26
CA PRO A 45 16.22 -11.98 1.10
C PRO A 45 17.22 -10.82 1.15
N GLU A 46 18.13 -10.75 0.17
CA GLU A 46 19.16 -9.71 0.10
C GLU A 46 18.59 -8.34 -0.28
N GLU A 47 17.63 -8.28 -1.21
CA GLU A 47 16.89 -7.03 -1.50
C GLU A 47 16.10 -6.54 -0.29
N ILE A 48 15.50 -7.45 0.48
CA ILE A 48 14.79 -7.11 1.72
C ILE A 48 15.77 -6.54 2.75
N GLU A 49 16.93 -7.17 2.93
CA GLU A 49 17.96 -6.72 3.87
C GLU A 49 18.48 -5.33 3.52
N GLN A 50 18.90 -5.12 2.27
CA GLN A 50 19.38 -3.82 1.78
C GLN A 50 18.31 -2.73 1.90
N GLY A 51 17.04 -3.05 1.60
CA GLY A 51 15.92 -2.14 1.80
C GLY A 51 15.74 -1.76 3.27
N CYS A 52 15.83 -2.74 4.19
CA CYS A 52 15.73 -2.49 5.63
C CYS A 52 16.89 -1.64 6.15
N GLU A 53 18.11 -1.88 5.69
CA GLU A 53 19.27 -1.05 6.03
C GLU A 53 19.06 0.40 5.59
N ARG A 54 18.62 0.61 4.35
CA ARG A 54 18.34 1.94 3.83
C ARG A 54 17.26 2.67 4.63
N ILE A 55 16.18 1.97 4.98
CA ILE A 55 15.11 2.54 5.82
C ILE A 55 15.68 2.97 7.19
N LYS A 56 16.53 2.16 7.82
CA LYS A 56 17.17 2.52 9.11
C LYS A 56 18.05 3.76 8.98
N GLU A 57 18.84 3.86 7.91
CA GLU A 57 19.67 5.04 7.63
C GLU A 57 18.81 6.30 7.41
N ASP A 58 17.77 6.21 6.60
CA ASP A 58 16.91 7.35 6.27
C ASP A 58 16.08 7.80 7.48
N VAL A 59 15.63 6.87 8.34
CA VAL A 59 14.93 7.20 9.60
C VAL A 59 15.90 7.86 10.58
N SER A 60 17.08 7.27 10.80
CA SER A 60 18.05 7.80 11.76
C SER A 60 18.65 9.16 11.36
N SER A 61 18.78 9.42 10.05
CA SER A 61 19.23 10.70 9.52
C SER A 61 18.13 11.76 9.39
N GLY A 62 16.87 11.40 9.63
CA GLY A 62 15.70 12.26 9.47
C GLY A 62 15.23 12.44 8.01
N ARG A 63 15.94 11.86 7.03
CA ARG A 63 15.57 11.92 5.60
C ARG A 63 14.22 11.25 5.32
N ALA A 64 13.84 10.25 6.10
CA ALA A 64 12.55 9.55 5.97
C ALA A 64 11.35 10.52 5.97
N VAL A 65 11.41 11.61 6.75
CA VAL A 65 10.34 12.62 6.80
C VAL A 65 10.20 13.34 5.45
N GLU A 66 11.31 13.64 4.79
CA GLU A 66 11.30 14.30 3.49
C GLU A 66 10.75 13.37 2.40
N ILE A 67 11.15 12.09 2.43
CA ILE A 67 10.70 11.06 1.50
C ILE A 67 9.18 10.86 1.63
N VAL A 68 8.66 10.72 2.84
CA VAL A 68 7.21 10.56 3.08
C VAL A 68 6.44 11.79 2.57
N ARG A 69 6.91 13.01 2.88
CA ARG A 69 6.28 14.25 2.38
C ARG A 69 6.32 14.37 0.86
N GLU A 70 7.37 13.87 0.21
CA GLU A 70 7.42 13.82 -1.25
C GLU A 70 6.44 12.80 -1.81
N PHE A 71 6.35 11.62 -1.19
CA PHE A 71 5.39 10.59 -1.55
C PHE A 71 3.95 11.10 -1.44
N ASP A 72 3.57 11.71 -0.32
CA ASP A 72 2.23 12.27 -0.11
C ASP A 72 1.86 13.27 -1.22
N ARG A 73 2.76 14.21 -1.53
CA ARG A 73 2.57 15.18 -2.61
C ARG A 73 2.42 14.53 -3.99
N ARG A 74 3.07 13.38 -4.22
CA ARG A 74 2.92 12.61 -5.46
C ARG A 74 1.62 11.81 -5.46
N ALA A 75 1.23 11.22 -4.33
CA ALA A 75 -0.01 10.47 -4.16
C ALA A 75 -1.24 11.37 -4.35
N GLU A 76 -1.22 12.60 -3.84
CA GLU A 76 -2.25 13.63 -4.12
C GLU A 76 -2.41 13.94 -5.61
N ARG A 77 -1.35 13.75 -6.40
CA ARG A 77 -1.35 13.98 -7.86
C ARG A 77 -1.63 12.71 -8.67
N ALA A 78 -1.54 11.55 -8.04
CA ALA A 78 -1.80 10.28 -8.69
C ALA A 78 -3.32 10.03 -8.70
N ASP A 79 -3.92 9.88 -9.88
CA ASP A 79 -5.34 9.50 -10.04
C ASP A 79 -5.58 8.00 -9.72
N GLY A 80 -4.84 7.46 -8.75
CA GLY A 80 -4.95 6.08 -8.29
C GLY A 80 -6.28 5.88 -7.58
N ARG A 81 -7.31 5.49 -8.33
CA ARG A 81 -8.66 5.27 -7.77
C ARG A 81 -8.77 3.86 -7.22
N VAL A 82 -8.64 3.71 -5.91
CA VAL A 82 -9.15 2.52 -5.24
C VAL A 82 -10.66 2.65 -5.17
N SER A 83 -11.39 1.60 -5.53
CA SER A 83 -12.84 1.57 -5.47
C SER A 83 -13.32 0.28 -4.82
N PHE A 84 -14.33 0.38 -3.97
CA PHE A 84 -15.07 -0.77 -3.49
C PHE A 84 -16.20 -1.10 -4.45
N ILE A 85 -16.31 -2.38 -4.81
CA ILE A 85 -17.45 -2.88 -5.55
C ILE A 85 -18.36 -3.61 -4.56
N LYS A 86 -19.59 -3.11 -4.41
CA LYS A 86 -20.66 -3.80 -3.68
C LYS A 86 -21.55 -4.50 -4.70
N ALA A 87 -21.78 -5.79 -4.51
CA ALA A 87 -22.66 -6.59 -5.34
C ALA A 87 -23.34 -7.67 -4.50
N ILE A 88 -24.54 -8.09 -4.90
CA ILE A 88 -25.32 -9.13 -4.22
C ILE A 88 -25.30 -10.39 -5.08
N LYS A 89 -25.03 -11.53 -4.45
CA LYS A 89 -25.20 -12.84 -5.07
C LYS A 89 -26.44 -13.50 -4.47
N PRO A 90 -27.56 -13.60 -5.22
CA PRO A 90 -28.78 -14.25 -4.74
C PRO A 90 -28.61 -15.76 -4.56
#